data_AF-A0A382ZQH5-F1
#
_entry.id   AF-A0A382ZQH5-F1
#
_cell.length_a   1.000
_cell.length_b   1.000
_cell.length_c   1.000
_cell.angle_alpha   90.00
_cell.angle_beta   90.00
_cell.angle_gamma   90.00
#
_symmetry.space_group_name_H-M   'P 1'
#
loop_
_entity.id
_entity.type
_entity.pdbx_description
1 polymer ?
#
loop_
_entity_poly.entity_id
_entity_poly.type
_entity_poly.pdbx_seq_one_letter_code
_entity_poly.pdbx_strand_id
1 'polypeptide(L)'
;QTVTVTGVDDNNSDGHQDYHISLSAANVLTNNPEVTTLAGSSGGYLDATGTSASFASPRGITTDGTNLYVSDTSNNRIRKIVIDNGTVTTLAGSSSYGMVDNAIGTSARFFGPNGITSDGTNLYVADRRNSRIRKIVIDNGTVTTLAGSSQGYLDNATGTSAEFNSPYAITIDGTNLYVADTSNHRIRKIALRGSESVDVALHNLDDDTVVTVAVSSSDTGEASVSPATLTFTEANRNTAQTVTVTGVDDNNSDG
;
A
#
# COMPACT_ATOMS: atom_id res chain seq x y z
N GLN A 1 20.96 20.16 23.76
CA GLN A 1 21.24 21.61 23.60
C GLN A 1 21.42 22.19 24.98
N THR A 2 22.41 23.06 25.17
CA THR A 2 22.65 23.72 26.46
C THR A 2 21.92 25.06 26.46
N VAL A 3 20.96 25.25 27.36
CA VAL A 3 20.33 26.55 27.58
C VAL A 3 21.12 27.24 28.70
N THR A 4 21.76 28.37 28.38
CA THR A 4 22.42 29.22 29.38
C THR A 4 21.48 30.37 29.71
N VAL A 5 21.04 30.43 30.96
CA VAL A 5 20.24 31.55 31.47
C VAL A 5 21.19 32.52 32.17
N THR A 6 21.18 33.79 31.77
CA THR A 6 21.92 34.86 32.44
C THR A 6 20.90 35.86 32.96
N GLY A 7 20.95 36.16 34.26
CA GLY A 7 20.11 37.21 34.84
C GLY A 7 20.49 38.58 34.27
N VAL A 8 19.50 39.44 34.06
CA VAL A 8 19.71 40.85 33.70
C VAL A 8 19.42 41.67 34.94
N ASP A 9 20.36 42.54 35.33
CA ASP A 9 20.17 43.47 36.44
C ASP A 9 19.27 44.63 35.99
N ASP A 10 18.00 44.60 36.39
CA ASP A 10 17.08 45.71 36.23
C ASP A 10 17.35 46.71 37.37
N ASN A 11 18.01 47.81 37.06
CA ASN A 11 18.38 48.86 38.04
C ASN A 11 17.18 49.63 38.64
N ASN A 12 16.01 49.01 38.82
CA ASN A 12 14.86 49.59 39.51
C ASN A 12 14.83 49.19 40.99
N SER A 13 14.33 50.11 41.81
CA SER A 13 14.34 50.04 43.27
C SER A 13 13.24 49.16 43.87
N ASP A 14 12.60 48.27 43.09
CA ASP A 14 11.42 47.50 43.50
C ASP A 14 11.75 46.13 44.10
N GLY A 15 13.03 45.72 44.14
CA GLY A 15 13.47 44.50 44.80
C GLY A 15 13.14 43.27 43.98
N HIS A 16 14.07 42.92 43.08
CA HIS A 16 14.17 41.64 42.35
C HIS A 16 12.83 40.96 42.04
N GLN A 17 12.22 41.32 40.91
CA GLN A 17 11.07 40.58 40.39
C GLN A 17 11.49 39.13 40.09
N ASP A 18 10.69 38.16 40.53
CA ASP A 18 10.91 36.74 40.23
C ASP A 18 10.72 36.49 38.71
N TYR A 19 11.81 36.18 38.00
CA TYR A 19 11.74 35.79 36.59
C TYR A 19 11.42 34.30 36.45
N HIS A 20 10.23 33.99 35.95
CA HIS A 20 9.85 32.61 35.58
C HIS A 20 10.23 32.31 34.14
N ILE A 21 11.25 31.46 33.95
CA ILE A 21 11.59 30.90 32.63
C ILE A 21 10.99 29.50 32.55
N SER A 22 10.08 29.30 31.58
CA SER A 22 9.51 27.98 31.29
C SER A 22 10.18 27.39 30.06
N LEU A 23 10.80 26.21 30.23
CA LEU A 23 11.30 25.38 29.14
C LEU A 23 10.34 24.21 28.94
N SER A 24 9.93 23.94 27.70
CA SER A 24 9.19 22.75 27.33
C SER A 24 9.89 22.01 26.21
N ALA A 25 9.76 20.68 26.20
CA ALA A 25 10.21 19.83 25.11
C ALA A 25 8.98 19.19 24.46
N ALA A 26 8.82 19.40 23.15
CA ALA A 26 7.82 18.69 22.35
C ALA A 26 8.37 17.31 21.95
N ASN A 27 7.48 16.34 21.72
CA ASN A 27 7.82 14.99 21.25
C ASN A 27 8.79 14.20 22.17
N VAL A 28 8.71 14.43 23.48
CA VAL A 28 9.40 13.57 24.45
C VAL A 28 8.65 12.26 24.52
N LEU A 29 9.31 11.14 24.19
CA LEU A 29 8.79 9.81 24.51
C LEU A 29 8.58 9.74 26.02
N THR A 30 7.32 9.62 26.43
CA THR A 30 6.97 9.52 27.84
C THR A 30 7.53 8.20 28.38
N ASN A 31 8.21 8.26 29.53
CA ASN A 31 8.66 7.06 30.26
C ASN A 31 7.50 6.32 30.93
N ASN A 32 6.27 6.83 30.83
CA ASN A 32 5.05 6.24 31.33
C ASN A 32 3.92 6.41 30.28
N PRO A 33 3.95 5.66 29.17
CA PRO A 33 2.96 5.79 28.11
C PRO A 33 1.57 5.41 28.63
N GLU A 34 0.58 6.27 28.38
CA GLU A 34 -0.82 5.98 28.68
C GLU A 34 -1.37 4.97 27.65
N VAL A 35 -2.15 4.00 28.12
CA VAL A 35 -2.87 3.05 27.26
C VAL A 35 -4.37 3.32 27.42
N THR A 36 -5.02 3.71 26.34
CA THR A 36 -6.47 3.97 26.28
C THR A 36 -7.12 3.16 25.16
N THR A 37 -8.43 2.97 25.25
CA THR A 37 -9.21 2.32 24.19
C THR A 37 -9.74 3.37 23.21
N LEU A 38 -9.18 3.40 21.99
CA LEU A 38 -9.70 4.25 20.92
C LEU A 38 -11.07 3.77 20.42
N ALA A 39 -11.23 2.47 20.17
CA ALA A 39 -12.48 1.87 19.70
C ALA A 39 -12.63 0.40 20.10
N GLY A 40 -13.87 -0.05 20.26
CA GLY A 40 -14.21 -1.45 20.58
C GLY A 40 -14.76 -1.66 22.00
N SER A 41 -15.54 -2.73 22.16
CA SER A 41 -16.14 -3.16 23.43
C SER A 41 -16.15 -4.69 23.54
N SER A 42 -17.33 -5.31 23.49
CA SER A 42 -17.52 -6.76 23.48
C SER A 42 -17.42 -7.33 22.06
N GLY A 43 -17.37 -8.66 21.96
CA GLY A 43 -17.41 -9.37 20.68
C GLY A 43 -18.65 -8.99 19.84
N GLY A 44 -18.44 -8.56 18.61
CA GLY A 44 -19.51 -8.12 17.70
C GLY A 44 -18.95 -7.42 16.46
N TYR A 45 -19.79 -6.78 15.64
CA TYR A 45 -19.36 -6.03 14.44
C TYR A 45 -20.06 -4.68 14.29
N LEU A 46 -20.62 -4.13 15.38
CA LEU A 46 -21.36 -2.88 15.34
C LEU A 46 -20.47 -1.72 14.87
N ASP A 47 -20.93 -1.01 13.84
CA ASP A 47 -20.39 0.27 13.41
C ASP A 47 -20.91 1.35 14.36
N ALA A 48 -20.01 2.06 15.02
CA ALA A 48 -20.30 3.13 15.97
C ALA A 48 -19.02 3.90 16.28
N THR A 49 -19.11 4.91 17.13
CA THR A 49 -17.95 5.71 17.56
C THR A 49 -17.36 5.17 18.87
N GLY A 50 -16.03 5.07 18.90
CA GLY A 50 -15.27 4.76 20.10
C GLY A 50 -15.61 3.41 20.70
N THR A 51 -15.75 3.37 22.03
CA THR A 51 -16.08 2.15 22.78
C THR A 51 -17.50 1.64 22.53
N SER A 52 -18.34 2.35 21.77
CA SER A 52 -19.64 1.82 21.33
C SER A 52 -19.52 0.87 20.14
N ALA A 53 -18.41 0.90 19.41
CA ALA A 53 -18.15 -0.04 18.32
C ALA A 53 -17.83 -1.43 18.88
N SER A 54 -18.00 -2.46 18.05
CA SER A 54 -17.56 -3.82 18.39
C SER A 54 -16.78 -4.50 17.27
N PHE A 55 -15.86 -5.36 17.68
CA PHE A 55 -15.03 -6.23 16.83
C PHE A 55 -15.08 -7.64 17.41
N ALA A 56 -14.86 -8.67 16.60
CA ALA A 56 -14.82 -10.06 17.08
C ALA A 56 -13.39 -10.58 17.24
N SER A 57 -12.50 -10.25 16.30
CA SER A 57 -11.08 -10.61 16.39
C SER A 57 -10.24 -9.68 15.51
N PRO A 58 -10.01 -8.42 15.92
CA PRO A 58 -9.16 -7.49 15.17
C PRO A 58 -7.71 -7.97 15.22
N ARG A 59 -7.15 -8.47 14.10
CA ARG A 59 -5.80 -9.08 14.09
C ARG A 59 -4.76 -8.33 13.28
N GLY A 60 -5.16 -7.68 12.18
CA GLY A 60 -4.28 -6.84 11.37
C GLY A 60 -4.73 -5.40 11.40
N ILE A 61 -3.78 -4.47 11.36
CA ILE A 61 -4.03 -3.04 11.32
C ILE A 61 -3.00 -2.33 10.45
N THR A 62 -3.42 -1.32 9.69
CA THR A 62 -2.55 -0.38 8.96
C THR A 62 -3.17 1.02 9.00
N THR A 63 -2.45 2.04 8.53
CA THR A 63 -2.91 3.43 8.53
C THR A 63 -2.48 4.19 7.28
N ASP A 64 -3.28 5.16 6.87
CA ASP A 64 -2.95 6.20 5.88
C ASP A 64 -2.56 7.54 6.56
N GLY A 65 -2.48 7.57 7.90
CA GLY A 65 -2.25 8.76 8.72
C GLY A 65 -3.52 9.49 9.17
N THR A 66 -4.66 9.28 8.51
CA THR A 66 -5.98 9.86 8.87
C THR A 66 -6.94 8.81 9.44
N ASN A 67 -6.80 7.58 8.96
CA ASN A 67 -7.63 6.43 9.23
C ASN A 67 -6.78 5.23 9.63
N LEU A 68 -7.35 4.36 10.45
CA LEU A 68 -6.87 3.00 10.66
C LEU A 68 -7.74 2.04 9.86
N TYR A 69 -7.12 1.02 9.28
CA TYR A 69 -7.80 -0.06 8.59
C TYR A 69 -7.51 -1.37 9.30
N VAL A 70 -8.56 -2.03 9.78
CA VAL A 70 -8.48 -3.18 10.68
C VAL A 70 -9.10 -4.39 10.03
N SER A 71 -8.37 -5.50 10.02
CA SER A 71 -8.91 -6.81 9.67
C SER A 71 -9.63 -7.40 10.88
N ASP A 72 -10.96 -7.33 10.88
CA ASP A 72 -11.82 -7.92 11.89
C ASP A 72 -12.10 -9.39 11.53
N THR A 73 -11.09 -10.22 11.77
CA THR A 73 -10.90 -11.55 11.19
C THR A 73 -12.11 -12.46 11.36
N SER A 74 -12.68 -12.52 12.56
CA SER A 74 -13.80 -13.42 12.85
C SER A 74 -15.14 -12.92 12.31
N ASN A 75 -15.21 -11.64 11.92
CA ASN A 75 -16.38 -11.05 11.27
C ASN A 75 -16.26 -10.98 9.75
N ASN A 76 -15.15 -11.47 9.16
CA ASN A 76 -14.88 -11.42 7.71
C ASN A 76 -14.98 -10.02 7.10
N ARG A 77 -14.52 -9.00 7.84
CA ARG A 77 -14.63 -7.58 7.45
C ARG A 77 -13.31 -6.85 7.56
N ILE A 78 -13.14 -5.86 6.69
CA ILE A 78 -12.18 -4.78 6.86
C ILE A 78 -12.94 -3.58 7.40
N ARG A 79 -12.51 -3.06 8.55
CA ARG A 79 -13.11 -1.95 9.26
C ARG A 79 -12.23 -0.71 9.09
N LYS A 80 -12.84 0.45 8.89
CA LYS A 80 -12.18 1.75 8.85
C LYS A 80 -12.46 2.48 10.16
N ILE A 81 -11.44 3.07 10.76
CA ILE A 81 -11.55 3.87 11.98
C ILE A 81 -10.98 5.25 11.67
N VAL A 82 -11.76 6.31 11.84
CA VAL A 82 -11.25 7.68 11.75
C VAL A 82 -10.44 7.97 13.02
N ILE A 83 -9.15 8.32 12.88
CA ILE A 83 -8.24 8.46 14.04
C ILE A 83 -8.72 9.58 14.98
N ASP A 84 -9.14 10.71 14.42
CA ASP A 84 -9.46 11.92 15.20
C ASP A 84 -10.67 11.77 16.14
N ASN A 85 -11.61 10.89 15.81
CA ASN A 85 -12.86 10.77 16.58
C ASN A 85 -13.26 9.33 16.92
N GLY A 86 -12.48 8.33 16.47
CA GLY A 86 -12.75 6.92 16.74
C GLY A 86 -14.00 6.36 16.04
N THR A 87 -14.53 7.02 15.01
CA THR A 87 -15.69 6.51 14.26
C THR A 87 -15.31 5.26 13.49
N VAL A 88 -16.00 4.15 13.75
CA VAL A 88 -15.79 2.85 13.10
C VAL A 88 -16.89 2.59 12.08
N THR A 89 -16.47 2.26 10.85
CA THR A 89 -17.36 1.81 9.77
C THR A 89 -16.84 0.52 9.13
N THR A 90 -17.72 -0.23 8.49
CA THR A 90 -17.31 -1.35 7.63
C THR A 90 -16.91 -0.82 6.26
N LEU A 91 -15.63 -0.94 5.89
CA LEU A 91 -15.14 -0.59 4.56
C LEU A 91 -15.51 -1.66 3.53
N ALA A 92 -15.29 -2.94 3.86
CA ALA A 92 -15.59 -4.06 2.98
C ALA A 92 -15.85 -5.36 3.75
N GLY A 93 -16.59 -6.28 3.12
CA GLY A 93 -16.88 -7.61 3.65
C GLY A 93 -18.28 -7.76 4.24
N SER A 94 -18.69 -9.02 4.43
CA SER A 94 -20.02 -9.38 4.95
C SER A 94 -19.92 -10.53 5.97
N SER A 95 -21.03 -10.86 6.60
CA SER A 95 -21.13 -12.03 7.48
C SER A 95 -21.00 -13.37 6.73
N SER A 96 -21.25 -13.38 5.41
CA SER A 96 -21.07 -14.55 4.56
C SER A 96 -19.59 -14.71 4.22
N TYR A 97 -18.96 -15.74 4.78
CA TYR A 97 -17.59 -16.07 4.39
C TYR A 97 -17.51 -16.53 2.92
N GLY A 98 -16.34 -16.39 2.33
CA GLY A 98 -16.06 -16.80 0.96
C GLY A 98 -15.35 -15.70 0.19
N MET A 99 -15.45 -15.71 -1.13
CA MET A 99 -14.82 -14.73 -2.01
C MET A 99 -15.80 -14.29 -3.10
N VAL A 100 -15.84 -12.98 -3.37
CA VAL A 100 -16.51 -12.36 -4.52
C VAL A 100 -15.57 -11.26 -5.00
N ASP A 101 -15.15 -11.34 -6.26
CA ASP A 101 -14.28 -10.33 -6.88
C ASP A 101 -15.09 -9.27 -7.62
N ASN A 102 -14.49 -8.09 -7.77
CA ASN A 102 -15.09 -6.86 -8.30
C ASN A 102 -16.32 -6.38 -7.53
N ALA A 103 -16.49 -6.87 -6.29
CA ALA A 103 -17.56 -6.45 -5.41
C ALA A 103 -17.16 -5.20 -4.63
N ILE A 104 -18.14 -4.34 -4.34
CA ILE A 104 -17.95 -3.09 -3.64
C ILE A 104 -18.47 -3.20 -2.20
N GLY A 105 -17.64 -2.77 -1.25
CA GLY A 105 -18.01 -2.64 0.15
C GLY A 105 -18.53 -3.94 0.76
N THR A 106 -19.75 -3.90 1.31
CA THR A 106 -20.38 -5.04 1.99
C THR A 106 -20.87 -6.14 1.05
N SER A 107 -20.82 -5.93 -0.28
CA SER A 107 -21.06 -7.00 -1.25
C SER A 107 -19.86 -7.95 -1.38
N ALA A 108 -18.66 -7.50 -0.99
CA ALA A 108 -17.47 -8.33 -0.99
C ALA A 108 -17.54 -9.41 0.10
N ARG A 109 -16.77 -10.48 -0.09
CA ARG A 109 -16.65 -11.58 0.87
C ARG A 109 -15.17 -11.89 1.11
N PHE A 110 -14.87 -12.19 2.36
CA PHE A 110 -13.58 -12.68 2.84
C PHE A 110 -13.79 -13.97 3.64
N PHE A 111 -12.71 -14.71 3.89
CA PHE A 111 -12.73 -15.82 4.84
C PHE A 111 -11.51 -15.76 5.76
N GLY A 112 -11.71 -15.11 6.91
CA GLY A 112 -10.65 -14.88 7.88
C GLY A 112 -9.55 -13.94 7.37
N PRO A 113 -9.88 -12.70 6.96
CA PRO A 113 -8.88 -11.70 6.60
C PRO A 113 -7.96 -11.45 7.81
N ASN A 114 -6.64 -11.37 7.58
CA ASN A 114 -5.67 -11.34 8.67
C ASN A 114 -4.70 -10.14 8.60
N GLY A 115 -3.53 -10.29 7.99
CA GLY A 115 -2.62 -9.18 7.77
C GLY A 115 -3.20 -8.20 6.75
N ILE A 116 -2.92 -6.92 6.97
CA ILE A 116 -3.31 -5.83 6.07
C ILE A 116 -2.18 -4.80 5.99
N THR A 117 -1.90 -4.29 4.79
CA THR A 117 -0.94 -3.19 4.55
C THR A 117 -1.52 -2.23 3.51
N SER A 118 -0.90 -1.07 3.29
CA SER A 118 -1.37 -0.07 2.32
C SER A 118 -0.21 0.55 1.54
N ASP A 119 -0.47 0.95 0.29
CA ASP A 119 0.38 1.83 -0.51
C ASP A 119 -0.09 3.31 -0.49
N GLY A 120 -1.12 3.63 0.30
CA GLY A 120 -1.76 4.95 0.35
C GLY A 120 -3.04 5.08 -0.50
N THR A 121 -3.20 4.28 -1.55
CA THR A 121 -4.38 4.28 -2.42
C THR A 121 -5.20 2.99 -2.28
N ASN A 122 -4.53 1.91 -1.95
CA ASN A 122 -5.04 0.56 -1.87
C ASN A 122 -4.70 -0.06 -0.52
N LEU A 123 -5.54 -1.00 -0.09
CA LEU A 123 -5.22 -1.95 0.97
C LEU A 123 -4.93 -3.31 0.34
N TYR A 124 -3.94 -4.00 0.90
CA TYR A 124 -3.61 -5.37 0.55
C TYR A 124 -3.84 -6.26 1.75
N VAL A 125 -4.75 -7.24 1.60
CA VAL A 125 -5.25 -8.07 2.69
C VAL A 125 -4.89 -9.53 2.43
N ALA A 126 -4.28 -10.18 3.42
CA ALA A 126 -4.12 -11.63 3.42
C ALA A 126 -5.47 -12.28 3.80
N ASP A 127 -6.18 -12.80 2.81
CA ASP A 127 -7.46 -13.49 2.97
C ASP A 127 -7.20 -14.98 3.23
N ARG A 128 -6.80 -15.24 4.48
CA ARG A 128 -6.07 -16.44 4.91
C ARG A 128 -6.72 -17.76 4.47
N ARG A 129 -8.03 -17.92 4.67
CA ARG A 129 -8.72 -19.20 4.37
C ARG A 129 -9.19 -19.30 2.92
N ASN A 130 -9.14 -18.21 2.17
CA ASN A 130 -9.36 -18.22 0.73
C ASN A 130 -8.05 -18.39 -0.07
N SER A 131 -6.89 -18.54 0.60
CA SER A 131 -5.58 -18.67 -0.05
C SER A 131 -5.26 -17.56 -1.05
N ARG A 132 -5.63 -16.32 -0.70
CA ARG A 132 -5.54 -15.16 -1.60
C ARG A 132 -4.97 -13.95 -0.90
N ILE A 133 -4.32 -13.09 -1.70
CA ILE A 133 -4.06 -11.70 -1.37
C ILE A 133 -5.10 -10.85 -2.11
N ARG A 134 -5.86 -10.07 -1.37
CA ARG A 134 -6.94 -9.22 -1.90
C ARG A 134 -6.48 -7.77 -1.95
N LYS A 135 -6.83 -7.05 -3.01
CA LYS A 135 -6.65 -5.60 -3.14
C LYS A 135 -7.99 -4.92 -2.86
N ILE A 136 -7.98 -3.85 -2.08
CA ILE A 136 -9.15 -3.00 -1.83
C ILE A 136 -8.78 -1.58 -2.24
N VAL A 137 -9.53 -0.98 -3.16
CA VAL A 137 -9.38 0.45 -3.48
C VAL A 137 -9.99 1.26 -2.35
N ILE A 138 -9.21 2.12 -1.69
CA ILE A 138 -9.65 2.81 -0.46
C ILE A 138 -10.84 3.73 -0.72
N ASP A 139 -10.85 4.43 -1.85
CA ASP A 139 -11.82 5.48 -2.14
C ASP A 139 -13.24 4.96 -2.38
N ASN A 140 -13.37 3.81 -3.04
CA ASN A 140 -14.67 3.25 -3.41
C ASN A 140 -14.98 1.90 -2.74
N GLY A 141 -14.00 1.25 -2.09
CA GLY A 141 -14.18 -0.03 -1.43
C GLY A 141 -14.30 -1.24 -2.37
N THR A 142 -13.87 -1.12 -3.63
CA THR A 142 -13.84 -2.23 -4.59
C THR A 142 -12.80 -3.26 -4.17
N VAL A 143 -13.20 -4.53 -4.13
CA VAL A 143 -12.34 -5.65 -3.74
C VAL A 143 -12.07 -6.57 -4.92
N THR A 144 -10.79 -6.83 -5.20
CA THR A 144 -10.33 -7.78 -6.22
C THR A 144 -9.29 -8.74 -5.66
N THR A 145 -9.05 -9.86 -6.34
CA THR A 145 -7.92 -10.74 -6.05
C THR A 145 -6.68 -10.20 -6.75
N LEU A 146 -5.65 -9.84 -5.98
CA LEU A 146 -4.34 -9.47 -6.52
C LEU A 146 -3.54 -10.72 -6.92
N ALA A 147 -3.51 -11.70 -6.01
CA ALA A 147 -2.78 -12.95 -6.23
C ALA A 147 -3.42 -14.11 -5.47
N GLY A 148 -3.21 -15.33 -5.97
CA GLY A 148 -3.72 -16.56 -5.36
C GLY A 148 -4.96 -17.15 -6.04
N SER A 149 -5.03 -18.47 -6.11
CA SER A 149 -6.16 -19.23 -6.66
C SER A 149 -6.68 -20.29 -5.67
N SER A 150 -5.82 -21.22 -5.29
CA SER A 150 -6.14 -22.39 -4.49
C SER A 150 -5.14 -22.57 -3.35
N GLN A 151 -5.42 -23.52 -2.48
CA GLN A 151 -4.48 -23.93 -1.45
C GLN A 151 -3.34 -24.73 -2.09
N GLY A 152 -2.11 -24.23 -1.98
CA GLY A 152 -0.95 -24.88 -2.56
C GLY A 152 0.31 -24.01 -2.50
N TYR A 153 1.32 -24.36 -3.28
CA TYR A 153 2.57 -23.59 -3.41
C TYR A 153 3.06 -23.64 -4.87
N LEU A 154 2.56 -22.73 -5.70
CA LEU A 154 3.06 -22.57 -7.06
C LEU A 154 3.99 -21.35 -7.12
N ASP A 155 5.28 -21.62 -7.32
CA ASP A 155 6.31 -20.59 -7.49
C ASP A 155 6.36 -20.09 -8.94
N ASN A 156 6.84 -18.86 -9.13
CA ASN A 156 6.94 -18.18 -10.43
C ASN A 156 5.63 -18.01 -11.21
N ALA A 157 4.49 -18.29 -10.59
CA ALA A 157 3.18 -17.98 -11.13
C ALA A 157 2.86 -16.49 -10.94
N THR A 158 2.16 -15.91 -11.92
CA THR A 158 1.78 -14.50 -11.93
C THR A 158 0.35 -14.31 -11.40
N GLY A 159 0.16 -13.32 -10.53
CA GLY A 159 -1.16 -12.89 -10.08
C GLY A 159 -2.06 -14.02 -9.57
N THR A 160 -3.25 -14.14 -10.16
CA THR A 160 -4.28 -15.12 -9.76
C THR A 160 -3.90 -16.57 -10.05
N SER A 161 -2.86 -16.85 -10.82
CA SER A 161 -2.37 -18.23 -11.01
C SER A 161 -1.52 -18.73 -9.84
N ALA A 162 -1.04 -17.84 -8.97
CA ALA A 162 -0.27 -18.25 -7.79
C ALA A 162 -1.11 -19.10 -6.82
N GLU A 163 -0.44 -19.89 -5.99
CA GLU A 163 -1.08 -20.64 -4.90
C GLU A 163 -0.42 -20.28 -3.56
N PHE A 164 -1.25 -20.17 -2.53
CA PHE A 164 -0.85 -19.88 -1.15
C PHE A 164 -1.48 -20.90 -0.20
N ASN A 165 -0.90 -21.07 0.98
CA ASN A 165 -1.45 -21.90 2.03
C ASN A 165 -1.41 -21.15 3.36
N SER A 166 -2.56 -20.57 3.73
CA SER A 166 -2.70 -19.72 4.90
C SER A 166 -1.76 -18.50 4.86
N PRO A 167 -1.90 -17.60 3.86
CA PRO A 167 -1.22 -16.31 3.90
C PRO A 167 -1.68 -15.53 5.14
N TYR A 168 -0.75 -14.99 5.92
CA TYR A 168 -1.04 -14.46 7.25
C TYR A 168 -0.65 -12.99 7.40
N ALA A 169 0.62 -12.70 7.67
CA ALA A 169 1.14 -11.33 7.74
C ALA A 169 1.54 -10.85 6.34
N ILE A 170 1.39 -9.55 6.09
CA ILE A 170 1.76 -8.90 4.84
C ILE A 170 2.38 -7.53 5.14
N THR A 171 3.42 -7.16 4.40
CA THR A 171 4.04 -5.82 4.44
C THR A 171 4.44 -5.39 3.04
N ILE A 172 4.75 -4.10 2.86
CA ILE A 172 5.08 -3.48 1.57
C ILE A 172 6.35 -2.64 1.69
N ASP A 173 7.20 -2.66 0.66
CA ASP A 173 8.42 -1.82 0.56
C ASP A 173 8.26 -0.63 -0.41
N GLY A 174 7.04 -0.40 -0.89
CA GLY A 174 6.67 0.56 -1.94
C GLY A 174 6.57 -0.06 -3.35
N THR A 175 7.36 -1.10 -3.65
CA THR A 175 7.37 -1.77 -4.98
C THR A 175 6.92 -3.22 -4.92
N ASN A 176 7.03 -3.87 -3.76
CA ASN A 176 6.75 -5.27 -3.55
C ASN A 176 5.97 -5.49 -2.26
N LEU A 177 5.08 -6.48 -2.29
CA LEU A 177 4.51 -7.06 -1.09
C LEU A 177 5.34 -8.27 -0.63
N TYR A 178 5.44 -8.44 0.67
CA TYR A 178 6.04 -9.60 1.32
C TYR A 178 5.00 -10.27 2.20
N VAL A 179 4.71 -11.54 1.92
CA VAL A 179 3.64 -12.30 2.54
C VAL A 179 4.22 -13.48 3.32
N ALA A 180 3.85 -13.62 4.59
CA ALA A 180 4.08 -14.85 5.34
C ALA A 180 3.07 -15.92 4.91
N ASP A 181 3.51 -16.86 4.09
CA ASP A 181 2.74 -18.01 3.60
C ASP A 181 2.89 -19.17 4.59
N THR A 182 2.19 -19.03 5.71
CA THR A 182 2.58 -19.66 6.99
C THR A 182 2.54 -21.19 6.98
N SER A 183 1.58 -21.80 6.28
CA SER A 183 1.51 -23.27 6.20
C SER A 183 2.41 -23.85 5.11
N ASN A 184 3.00 -23.00 4.27
CA ASN A 184 4.04 -23.40 3.33
C ASN A 184 5.46 -23.10 3.85
N HIS A 185 5.59 -22.50 5.04
CA HIS A 185 6.87 -22.10 5.65
C HIS A 185 7.71 -21.16 4.77
N ARG A 186 7.05 -20.23 4.08
CA ARG A 186 7.69 -19.33 3.11
C ARG A 186 7.36 -17.86 3.38
N ILE A 187 8.30 -16.99 3.00
CA ILE A 187 8.02 -15.58 2.75
C ILE A 187 7.94 -15.41 1.23
N ARG A 188 6.79 -14.99 0.74
CA ARG A 188 6.51 -14.85 -0.70
C ARG A 188 6.58 -13.38 -1.07
N LYS A 189 7.31 -13.07 -2.14
CA LYS A 189 7.39 -11.73 -2.72
C LYS A 189 6.37 -11.61 -3.85
N ILE A 190 5.62 -10.52 -3.89
CA ILE A 190 4.73 -10.16 -5.00
C ILE A 190 5.17 -8.80 -5.51
N ALA A 191 5.65 -8.73 -6.75
CA ALA A 191 5.96 -7.45 -7.39
C ALA A 191 4.66 -6.73 -7.73
N LEU A 192 4.52 -5.47 -7.33
CA LEU A 192 3.36 -4.62 -7.66
C LEU A 192 3.53 -3.91 -9.01
N ARG A 193 4.76 -3.87 -9.52
CA ARG A 193 5.14 -3.25 -10.79
C ARG A 193 6.10 -4.17 -11.53
N GLY A 194 5.89 -4.33 -12.83
CA GLY A 194 6.83 -5.01 -13.71
C GLY A 194 7.76 -3.99 -14.39
N SER A 195 8.96 -4.45 -14.74
CA SER A 195 9.84 -3.77 -15.70
C SER A 195 10.05 -4.75 -16.85
N GLU A 196 9.55 -4.40 -18.03
CA GLU A 196 9.82 -5.14 -19.26
C GLU A 196 11.14 -4.65 -19.84
N SER A 197 12.05 -5.57 -20.18
CA SER A 197 13.30 -5.28 -20.88
C SER A 197 13.31 -6.03 -22.20
N VAL A 198 13.56 -5.33 -23.29
CA VAL A 198 13.70 -5.91 -24.64
C VAL A 198 15.14 -5.70 -25.10
N ASP A 199 15.87 -6.80 -25.28
CA ASP A 199 17.18 -6.76 -25.93
C ASP A 199 16.97 -6.75 -27.46
N VAL A 200 17.24 -5.61 -28.10
CA VAL A 200 17.25 -5.51 -29.56
C VAL A 200 18.64 -5.86 -30.08
N ALA A 201 18.84 -7.09 -30.56
CA ALA A 201 20.06 -7.48 -31.25
C ALA A 201 20.02 -6.96 -32.70
N LEU A 202 20.77 -5.90 -32.98
CA LEU A 202 21.00 -5.43 -34.34
C LEU A 202 22.08 -6.31 -34.99
N HIS A 203 21.67 -7.26 -35.83
CA HIS A 203 22.58 -8.00 -36.70
C HIS A 203 22.93 -7.13 -37.91
N ASN A 204 24.15 -6.59 -37.96
CA ASN A 204 24.71 -6.04 -39.19
C ASN A 204 25.35 -7.20 -39.98
N LEU A 205 24.65 -7.73 -41.00
CA LEU A 205 25.09 -8.88 -41.79
C LEU A 205 25.83 -8.52 -43.10
N ASP A 206 25.83 -7.25 -43.50
CA ASP A 206 26.68 -6.72 -44.57
C ASP A 206 26.72 -5.20 -44.41
N ASP A 207 27.88 -4.58 -44.64
CA ASP A 207 28.24 -3.19 -45.05
C ASP A 207 27.23 -2.01 -44.97
N ASP A 208 26.14 -2.13 -44.21
CA ASP A 208 25.06 -1.18 -44.09
C ASP A 208 25.53 -0.04 -43.20
N THR A 209 25.77 1.10 -43.86
CA THR A 209 26.17 2.35 -43.22
C THR A 209 25.10 2.93 -42.28
N VAL A 210 23.88 2.36 -42.29
CA VAL A 210 22.72 2.81 -41.52
C VAL A 210 21.85 1.62 -41.08
N VAL A 211 21.60 1.51 -39.78
CA VAL A 211 20.66 0.55 -39.16
C VAL A 211 19.51 1.32 -38.52
N THR A 212 18.27 0.86 -38.71
CA THR A 212 17.09 1.49 -38.10
C THR A 212 16.35 0.53 -37.16
N VAL A 213 15.83 1.08 -36.05
CA VAL A 213 14.95 0.37 -35.11
C VAL A 213 13.64 1.13 -35.06
N ALA A 214 12.57 0.50 -35.53
CA ALA A 214 11.23 1.04 -35.36
C ALA A 214 10.77 0.86 -33.90
N VAL A 215 10.20 1.91 -33.32
CA VAL A 215 9.62 1.90 -31.98
C VAL A 215 8.20 2.41 -32.11
N SER A 216 7.24 1.61 -31.67
CA SER A 216 5.81 1.91 -31.78
C SER A 216 5.08 1.49 -30.52
N SER A 217 4.03 2.22 -30.15
CA SER A 217 3.07 1.71 -29.16
C SER A 217 2.13 0.70 -29.83
N SER A 218 1.83 -0.41 -29.13
CA SER A 218 0.76 -1.33 -29.55
C SER A 218 -0.63 -0.72 -29.35
N ASP A 219 -0.73 0.28 -28.47
CA ASP A 219 -1.95 1.06 -28.22
C ASP A 219 -1.61 2.55 -28.19
N THR A 220 -1.92 3.24 -29.28
CA THR A 220 -1.65 4.68 -29.40
C THR A 220 -2.67 5.55 -28.65
N GLY A 221 -3.75 4.96 -28.14
CA GLY A 221 -4.69 5.62 -27.24
C GLY A 221 -4.13 5.77 -25.82
N GLU A 222 -3.21 4.89 -25.42
CA GLU A 222 -2.62 4.84 -24.08
C GLU A 222 -1.22 5.47 -24.03
N ALA A 223 -0.44 5.32 -25.10
CA ALA A 223 0.92 5.86 -25.14
C ALA A 223 1.36 6.26 -26.56
N SER A 224 2.04 7.39 -26.63
CA SER A 224 2.75 7.85 -27.83
C SER A 224 4.26 7.72 -27.64
N VAL A 225 4.98 7.50 -28.73
CA VAL A 225 6.44 7.33 -28.72
C VAL A 225 7.10 8.31 -29.68
N SER A 226 8.21 8.92 -29.26
CA SER A 226 9.00 9.83 -30.10
C SER A 226 10.49 9.77 -29.77
N PRO A 227 11.38 9.58 -30.77
CA PRO A 227 11.06 9.32 -32.18
C PRO A 227 10.55 7.88 -32.38
N ALA A 228 9.69 7.67 -33.38
CA ALA A 228 9.17 6.34 -33.74
C ALA A 228 10.20 5.46 -34.47
N THR A 229 11.40 5.99 -34.74
CA THR A 229 12.50 5.26 -35.35
C THR A 229 13.81 5.78 -34.82
N LEU A 230 14.64 4.89 -34.29
CA LEU A 230 16.04 5.17 -33.98
C LEU A 230 16.89 4.81 -35.19
N THR A 231 17.85 5.67 -35.55
CA THR A 231 18.72 5.45 -36.70
C THR A 231 20.17 5.50 -36.26
N PHE A 232 20.86 4.37 -36.40
CA PHE A 232 22.26 4.19 -36.06
C PHE A 232 23.09 4.18 -37.33
N THR A 233 23.94 5.18 -37.49
CA THR A 233 24.95 5.29 -38.55
C THR A 233 26.33 5.03 -37.98
N GLU A 234 27.35 4.93 -38.84
CA GLU A 234 28.75 4.84 -38.39
C GLU A 234 29.15 5.97 -37.42
N ALA A 235 28.56 7.17 -37.58
CA ALA A 235 28.87 8.34 -36.78
C ALA A 235 28.26 8.31 -35.37
N ASN A 236 27.15 7.59 -35.14
CA ASN A 236 26.42 7.61 -33.88
C ASN A 236 26.18 6.22 -33.25
N ARG A 237 26.72 5.14 -33.84
CA ARG A 237 26.54 3.74 -33.37
C ARG A 237 26.93 3.48 -31.91
N ASN A 238 27.82 4.29 -31.34
CA ASN A 238 28.26 4.18 -29.94
C ASN A 238 27.60 5.24 -29.02
N THR A 239 26.66 6.02 -29.55
CA THR A 239 25.95 7.05 -28.79
C THR A 239 24.59 6.51 -28.38
N ALA A 240 24.28 6.57 -27.09
CA ALA A 240 22.96 6.20 -26.60
C ALA A 240 21.89 7.11 -27.25
N GLN A 241 20.83 6.51 -27.78
CA GLN A 241 19.67 7.23 -28.26
C GLN A 241 18.51 7.05 -27.27
N THR A 242 17.75 8.11 -27.04
CA THR A 242 16.61 8.11 -26.13
C THR A 242 15.31 8.11 -26.92
N VAL A 243 14.37 7.26 -26.52
CA VAL A 243 12.96 7.36 -26.93
C VAL A 243 12.19 7.91 -25.75
N THR A 244 11.40 8.95 -26.00
CA THR A 244 10.42 9.45 -25.05
C THR A 244 9.10 8.74 -25.28
N VAL A 245 8.61 8.04 -24.26
CA VAL A 245 7.26 7.49 -24.20
C VAL A 245 6.41 8.41 -23.35
N THR A 246 5.28 8.88 -23.89
CA THR A 246 4.36 9.78 -23.20
C THR A 246 3.01 9.10 -23.10
N GLY A 247 2.51 8.92 -21.88
CA GLY A 247 1.13 8.47 -21.65
C GLY A 247 0.15 9.47 -22.28
N VAL A 248 -0.88 8.94 -22.94
CA VAL A 248 -1.94 9.75 -23.52
C VAL A 248 -3.09 9.75 -22.52
N ASP A 249 -3.43 10.92 -22.02
CA ASP A 249 -4.61 11.10 -21.16
C ASP A 249 -5.85 10.92 -22.04
N ASP A 250 -6.58 9.84 -21.82
CA ASP A 250 -7.81 9.56 -22.54
C ASP A 250 -9.04 9.75 -21.64
N ASN A 251 -10.24 9.75 -22.23
CA ASN A 251 -11.45 9.99 -21.45
C ASN A 251 -11.96 8.73 -20.73
N ASN A 252 -11.18 7.65 -20.75
CA ASN A 252 -11.49 6.43 -20.04
C ASN A 252 -10.88 6.55 -18.63
N SER A 253 -11.64 6.16 -17.60
CA SER A 253 -11.08 6.07 -16.26
C SER A 253 -10.30 4.77 -16.20
N ASP A 254 -8.97 4.86 -16.25
CA ASP A 254 -8.04 3.78 -15.97
C ASP A 254 -8.05 3.48 -14.45
N GLY A 255 -9.14 2.84 -14.01
CA GLY A 255 -9.51 2.67 -12.60
C GLY A 255 -8.48 2.03 -11.66
#